data_AF-A0AAD7V0C6-F1
#
_entry.id   AF-A0AAD7V0C6-F1
#
_cell.length_a   1.000
_cell.length_b   1.000
_cell.length_c   1.000
_cell.angle_alpha   90.00
_cell.angle_beta   90.00
_cell.angle_gamma   90.00
#
_symmetry.space_group_name_H-M   'P 1'
#
loop_
_entity.id
_entity.type
_entity.pdbx_description
1 polymer ?
#
loop_
_entity_poly.entity_id
_entity_poly.type
_entity_poly.pdbx_seq_one_letter_code
_entity_poly.pdbx_strand_id
1 'polypeptide(L)'
;MGGGDLNLKKSWHPATLKNQERVWKEERKHAEEQHKIEQMKKELMEERQLQELQRLQEESGQRKRSDRLDWMYAAPNQGAGGGGNADEMEEYLLGKKSVDNLIRDKNSKETVASSAAERFAISNANANNERDIQSKIREDPLLMIKKREQQSLRAIVDNPLKLKELRKEKKDKKKKKKKHEHEHSSHRSSRHHDEDRKRRSRDYDDDRGSRHHRRHDEDEEENRKRRRRDRSEERYEDRRRRRDSDDRRHRVR
;
A
#
# COMPACT_ATOMS: atom_id res chain seq x y z
N MET A 1 -24.13 27.30 49.28
CA MET A 1 -23.30 26.36 48.49
C MET A 1 -23.77 26.39 47.04
N GLY A 2 -22.85 26.52 46.07
CA GLY A 2 -23.13 26.25 44.64
C GLY A 2 -23.18 27.45 43.69
N GLY A 3 -22.19 28.37 43.74
CA GLY A 3 -22.05 29.45 42.75
C GLY A 3 -21.11 29.06 41.61
N GLY A 4 -21.59 28.30 40.62
CA GLY A 4 -20.86 28.08 39.37
C GLY A 4 -21.31 29.08 38.29
N ASP A 5 -20.37 29.63 37.53
CA ASP A 5 -20.66 30.60 36.46
C ASP A 5 -21.68 30.02 35.45
N LEU A 6 -22.80 30.73 35.32
CA LEU A 6 -23.95 30.35 34.49
C LEU A 6 -23.58 30.26 33.01
N ASN A 7 -22.54 31.00 32.58
CA ASN A 7 -22.09 31.04 31.20
C ASN A 7 -21.50 29.70 30.75
N LEU A 8 -20.87 28.91 31.65
CA LEU A 8 -20.37 27.57 31.31
C LEU A 8 -21.48 26.56 30.97
N LYS A 9 -22.74 26.86 31.33
CA LYS A 9 -23.91 26.06 30.93
C LYS A 9 -24.41 26.42 29.53
N LYS A 10 -23.89 27.49 28.91
CA LYS A 10 -24.29 27.93 27.57
C LYS A 10 -23.46 27.23 26.51
N SER A 11 -24.12 26.78 25.45
CA SER A 11 -23.52 26.04 24.34
C SER A 11 -22.55 26.88 23.49
N TRP A 12 -22.67 28.20 23.51
CA TRP A 12 -21.83 29.11 22.74
C TRP A 12 -20.56 29.54 23.49
N HIS A 13 -20.45 29.28 24.80
CA HIS A 13 -19.34 29.77 25.59
C HIS A 13 -18.02 29.06 25.21
N PRO A 14 -16.93 29.78 24.90
CA PRO A 14 -15.70 29.19 24.36
C PRO A 14 -14.98 28.29 25.37
N ALA A 15 -15.11 28.58 26.66
CA ALA A 15 -14.50 27.78 27.73
C ALA A 15 -15.22 26.45 28.01
N THR A 16 -16.34 26.17 27.34
CA THR A 16 -17.02 24.87 27.47
C THR A 16 -16.17 23.78 26.81
N LEU A 17 -15.96 22.65 27.49
CA LEU A 17 -15.13 21.53 27.01
C LEU A 17 -15.46 21.10 25.57
N LYS A 18 -16.74 21.07 25.20
CA LYS A 18 -17.20 20.73 23.84
C LYS A 18 -16.69 21.71 22.77
N ASN A 19 -16.59 23.00 23.11
CA ASN A 19 -16.13 24.04 22.19
C ASN A 19 -14.60 24.05 22.11
N GLN A 20 -13.92 23.88 23.24
CA GLN A 20 -12.47 23.67 23.27
C GLN A 20 -12.06 22.46 22.43
N GLU A 21 -12.79 21.35 22.51
CA GLU A 21 -12.55 20.18 21.65
C GLU A 21 -12.77 20.45 20.16
N ARG A 22 -13.73 21.31 19.80
CA ARG A 22 -13.97 21.70 18.40
C ARG A 22 -12.84 22.56 17.88
N VAL A 23 -12.48 23.60 18.62
CA VAL A 23 -11.35 24.48 18.30
C VAL A 23 -10.07 23.66 18.17
N TRP A 24 -9.77 22.78 19.12
CA TRP A 24 -8.59 21.91 19.06
C TRP A 24 -8.57 21.00 17.82
N LYS A 25 -9.72 20.45 17.41
CA LYS A 25 -9.80 19.64 16.20
C LYS A 25 -9.58 20.48 14.93
N GLU A 26 -10.09 21.70 14.90
CA GLU A 26 -9.91 22.62 13.78
C GLU A 26 -8.48 23.13 13.68
N GLU A 27 -7.89 23.55 14.80
CA GLU A 27 -6.47 23.95 14.90
C GLU A 27 -5.54 22.81 14.46
N ARG A 28 -5.84 21.57 14.89
CA ARG A 28 -5.07 20.41 14.47
C ARG A 28 -5.18 20.14 12.97
N LYS A 29 -6.39 20.21 12.39
CA LYS A 29 -6.57 20.07 10.95
C LYS A 29 -5.83 21.16 10.18
N HIS A 30 -5.92 22.40 10.65
CA HIS A 30 -5.21 23.53 10.05
C HIS A 30 -3.69 23.33 10.12
N ALA A 31 -3.15 22.82 11.24
CA ALA A 31 -1.73 22.50 11.36
C ALA A 31 -1.30 21.39 10.39
N GLU A 32 -2.12 20.35 10.20
CA GLU A 32 -1.87 19.28 9.21
C GLU A 32 -1.88 19.84 7.77
N GLU A 33 -2.81 20.74 7.44
CA GLU A 33 -2.87 21.42 6.15
C GLU A 33 -1.68 22.35 5.91
N GLN A 34 -1.29 23.16 6.91
CA GLN A 34 -0.11 24.02 6.82
C GLN A 34 1.17 23.23 6.61
N HIS A 35 1.35 22.12 7.34
CA HIS A 35 2.51 21.24 7.14
C HIS A 35 2.54 20.66 5.72
N LYS A 36 1.39 20.27 5.16
CA LYS A 36 1.32 19.80 3.77
C LYS A 36 1.67 20.91 2.78
N ILE A 37 1.21 22.13 3.01
CA ILE A 37 1.55 23.30 2.18
C ILE A 37 3.05 23.61 2.26
N GLU A 38 3.64 23.56 3.44
CA GLU A 38 5.08 23.77 3.65
C GLU A 38 5.91 22.71 2.91
N GLN A 39 5.48 21.45 2.94
CA GLN A 39 6.12 20.39 2.18
C GLN A 39 6.07 20.67 0.66
N MET A 40 4.89 21.00 0.12
CA MET A 40 4.75 21.34 -1.31
C MET A 40 5.58 22.57 -1.70
N LYS A 41 5.65 23.59 -0.83
CA LYS A 41 6.49 24.76 -1.05
C LYS A 41 7.98 24.39 -1.07
N LYS A 42 8.40 23.46 -0.22
CA LYS A 42 9.77 22.96 -0.20
C LYS A 42 10.10 22.21 -1.47
N GLU A 43 9.22 21.32 -1.93
CA GLU A 43 9.37 20.60 -3.21
C GLU A 43 9.50 21.58 -4.38
N LEU A 44 8.65 22.61 -4.44
CA LEU A 44 8.73 23.66 -5.47
C LEU A 44 10.03 24.47 -5.41
N MET A 45 10.54 24.76 -4.20
CA MET A 45 11.83 25.44 -4.04
C MET A 45 12.99 24.55 -4.51
N GLU A 46 12.95 23.25 -4.21
CA GLU A 46 13.95 22.28 -4.67
C GLU A 46 13.94 22.15 -6.19
N GLU A 47 12.75 22.06 -6.81
CA GLU A 47 12.59 22.06 -8.28
C GLU A 47 13.17 23.34 -8.90
N ARG A 48 12.89 24.50 -8.32
CA ARG A 48 13.43 25.79 -8.80
C ARG A 48 14.96 25.83 -8.68
N GLN A 49 15.53 25.33 -7.59
CA GLN A 49 16.98 25.25 -7.40
C GLN A 49 17.63 24.34 -8.45
N LEU A 50 17.03 23.19 -8.75
CA LEU A 50 17.51 22.29 -9.81
C LEU A 50 17.44 22.95 -11.18
N GLN A 51 16.34 23.65 -11.48
CA GLN A 51 16.20 24.38 -12.73
C GLN A 51 17.23 25.51 -12.87
N GLU A 52 17.53 26.23 -11.78
CA GLU A 52 18.55 27.28 -11.78
C GLU A 52 19.96 26.70 -12.00
N LEU A 53 20.29 25.59 -11.34
CA LEU A 53 21.55 24.88 -11.57
C LEU A 53 21.67 24.38 -13.02
N GLN A 54 20.60 23.82 -13.58
CA GLN A 54 20.56 23.38 -14.98
C GLN A 54 20.79 24.57 -15.92
N ARG A 55 20.11 25.69 -15.68
CA ARG A 55 20.30 26.91 -16.46
C ARG A 55 21.74 27.40 -16.41
N LEU A 56 22.37 27.41 -15.23
CA LEU A 56 23.76 27.82 -15.06
C LEU A 56 24.72 26.84 -15.76
N GLN A 57 24.40 25.55 -15.77
CA GLN A 57 25.13 24.52 -16.50
C GLN A 57 25.06 24.76 -18.02
N GLU A 58 23.88 25.11 -18.54
CA GLU A 58 23.69 25.48 -19.95
C GLU A 58 24.44 26.77 -20.31
N GLU A 59 24.38 27.79 -19.46
CA GLU A 59 25.13 29.05 -19.62
C GLU A 59 26.65 28.82 -19.60
N SER A 60 27.13 27.83 -18.83
CA SER A 60 28.54 27.39 -18.82
C SER A 60 28.99 26.62 -20.08
N GLY A 61 28.07 26.37 -21.04
CA GLY A 61 28.37 25.76 -22.33
C GLY A 61 28.11 24.26 -22.43
N GLN A 62 27.46 23.64 -21.44
CA GLN A 62 26.97 22.27 -21.57
C GLN A 62 25.74 22.21 -22.51
N ARG A 63 25.53 21.04 -23.15
CA ARG A 63 24.44 20.85 -24.12
C ARG A 63 23.07 21.09 -23.45
N LYS A 64 22.25 21.95 -24.06
CA LYS A 64 20.87 22.23 -23.62
C LYS A 64 20.00 20.99 -23.72
N ARG A 65 19.30 20.63 -22.63
CA ARG A 65 18.31 19.54 -22.66
C ARG A 65 16.96 20.11 -23.11
N SER A 66 16.25 19.37 -23.94
CA SER A 66 14.92 19.79 -24.42
C SER A 66 13.84 19.46 -23.38
N ASP A 67 13.42 20.44 -22.57
CA ASP A 67 12.39 20.25 -21.53
C ASP A 67 11.02 19.76 -22.07
N ARG A 68 10.68 20.07 -23.33
CA ARG A 68 9.33 19.86 -23.89
C ARG A 68 8.91 18.39 -24.01
N LEU A 69 9.86 17.46 -24.07
CA LEU A 69 9.60 16.04 -24.31
C LEU A 69 10.12 15.13 -23.18
N ASP A 70 10.85 15.68 -22.21
CA ASP A 70 11.47 14.88 -21.15
C ASP A 70 10.41 14.22 -20.25
N TRP A 71 9.31 14.91 -19.94
CA TRP A 71 8.19 14.33 -19.19
C TRP A 71 7.51 13.14 -19.91
N MET A 72 7.60 13.06 -21.24
CA MET A 72 7.04 11.98 -22.06
C MET A 72 8.02 10.81 -22.22
N TYR A 73 9.33 11.09 -22.28
CA TYR A 73 10.38 10.10 -22.46
C TYR A 73 11.07 9.65 -21.17
N ALA A 74 10.80 10.30 -20.03
CA ALA A 74 11.18 9.85 -18.70
C ALA A 74 10.33 8.66 -18.25
N ALA A 75 10.34 7.57 -19.02
CA ALA A 75 9.81 6.30 -18.56
C ALA A 75 10.63 5.86 -17.33
N PRO A 76 10.00 5.31 -16.27
CA PRO A 76 10.68 4.92 -15.03
C PRO A 76 11.78 3.86 -15.21
N ASN A 77 11.87 3.24 -16.39
CA ASN A 77 12.93 2.30 -16.76
C ASN A 77 14.17 2.95 -17.43
N GLN A 78 14.16 4.26 -17.73
CA GLN A 78 15.31 4.97 -18.31
C GLN A 78 16.24 5.61 -17.26
N GLY A 79 15.87 5.57 -15.98
CA GLY A 79 16.66 6.15 -14.89
C GLY A 79 17.97 5.42 -14.57
N ALA A 80 18.26 4.28 -15.20
CA ALA A 80 19.47 3.50 -14.99
C ALA A 80 20.28 3.36 -16.30
N GLY A 81 20.78 4.49 -16.80
CA GLY A 81 21.85 4.51 -17.79
C GLY A 81 21.40 4.57 -19.25
N GLY A 82 21.75 5.68 -19.91
CA GLY A 82 21.98 5.71 -21.35
C GLY A 82 20.96 6.50 -22.15
N GLY A 83 21.19 7.81 -22.26
CA GLY A 83 20.61 8.67 -23.31
C GLY A 83 21.13 8.36 -24.72
N GLY A 84 21.25 7.08 -25.06
CA GLY A 84 21.76 6.60 -26.35
C GLY A 84 20.89 5.57 -27.04
N ASN A 85 19.76 5.15 -26.46
CA ASN A 85 18.93 4.06 -27.02
C ASN A 85 17.44 4.42 -27.13
N ALA A 86 17.09 5.72 -27.16
CA ALA A 86 15.70 6.13 -27.33
C ALA A 86 15.20 5.75 -28.74
N ASP A 87 15.94 6.15 -29.78
CA ASP A 87 15.60 5.83 -31.17
C ASP A 87 15.57 4.33 -31.44
N GLU A 88 16.56 3.59 -30.89
CA GLU A 88 16.61 2.14 -31.06
C GLU A 88 15.44 1.45 -30.36
N MET A 89 15.05 1.90 -29.16
CA MET A 89 13.90 1.38 -28.42
C MET A 89 12.57 1.70 -29.12
N GLU A 90 12.43 2.89 -29.72
CA GLU A 90 11.28 3.25 -30.55
C GLU A 90 11.16 2.33 -31.78
N GLU A 91 12.29 2.01 -32.42
CA GLU A 91 12.33 1.07 -33.55
C GLU A 91 12.01 -0.38 -33.16
N TYR A 92 12.36 -0.81 -31.94
CA TYR A 92 11.95 -2.11 -31.39
C TYR A 92 10.45 -2.15 -31.06
N LEU A 93 9.89 -1.09 -30.45
CA LEU A 93 8.46 -0.99 -30.14
C LEU A 93 7.59 -0.88 -31.39
N LEU A 94 8.10 -0.23 -32.45
CA LEU A 94 7.48 -0.16 -33.77
C LEU A 94 7.73 -1.42 -34.62
N GLY A 95 8.44 -2.43 -34.08
CA GLY A 95 8.70 -3.70 -34.75
C GLY A 95 9.62 -3.60 -35.97
N LYS A 96 10.29 -2.46 -36.18
CA LYS A 96 11.24 -2.24 -37.28
C LYS A 96 12.56 -2.97 -37.04
N LYS A 97 12.95 -3.16 -35.77
CA LYS A 97 14.11 -3.96 -35.38
C LYS A 97 13.68 -5.24 -34.66
N SER A 98 14.25 -6.38 -35.08
CA SER A 98 13.97 -7.69 -34.48
C SER A 98 14.62 -7.80 -33.10
N VAL A 99 13.84 -8.19 -32.09
CA VAL A 99 14.28 -8.44 -30.69
C VAL A 99 15.47 -9.39 -30.60
N ASP A 100 15.70 -10.20 -31.63
CA ASP A 100 16.82 -11.14 -31.75
C ASP A 100 18.19 -10.42 -31.74
N ASN A 101 18.27 -9.19 -32.27
CA ASN A 101 19.48 -8.37 -32.21
C ASN A 101 19.79 -7.90 -30.79
N LEU A 102 18.77 -7.56 -29.99
CA LEU A 102 18.94 -7.18 -28.58
C LEU A 102 19.44 -8.36 -27.73
N ILE A 103 18.97 -9.57 -28.05
CA ILE A 103 19.43 -10.80 -27.38
C ILE A 103 20.88 -11.11 -27.80
N ARG A 104 21.21 -10.96 -29.08
CA ARG A 104 22.58 -11.14 -29.59
C ARG A 104 23.56 -10.13 -29.00
N ASP A 105 23.15 -8.88 -28.81
CA ASP A 105 23.98 -7.83 -28.20
C ASP A 105 24.14 -8.02 -26.68
N LYS A 106 23.16 -8.59 -26.00
CA LYS A 106 23.32 -9.04 -24.61
C LYS A 106 24.31 -10.19 -24.50
N ASN A 107 24.20 -11.20 -25.38
CA ASN A 107 25.12 -12.34 -25.42
C ASN A 107 26.55 -11.95 -25.83
N SER A 108 26.72 -10.98 -26.74
CA SER A 108 28.05 -10.47 -27.13
C SER A 108 28.68 -9.62 -26.02
N LYS A 109 27.89 -8.84 -25.28
CA LYS A 109 28.38 -8.10 -24.10
C LYS A 109 28.75 -9.03 -22.94
N GLU A 110 28.02 -10.12 -22.70
CA GLU A 110 28.36 -11.12 -21.66
C GLU A 110 29.66 -11.88 -21.99
N THR A 111 29.91 -12.19 -23.27
CA THR A 111 31.14 -12.87 -23.71
C THR A 111 32.36 -11.95 -23.70
N VAL A 112 32.21 -10.66 -24.01
CA VAL A 112 33.30 -9.67 -23.87
C VAL A 112 33.56 -9.31 -22.39
N ALA A 113 32.51 -9.20 -21.56
CA ALA A 113 32.63 -8.92 -20.13
C ALA A 113 33.35 -10.03 -19.36
N SER A 114 33.23 -11.30 -19.79
CA SER A 114 33.95 -12.42 -19.19
C SER A 114 35.48 -12.29 -19.38
N SER A 115 35.93 -11.85 -20.56
CA SER A 115 37.37 -11.65 -20.87
C SER A 115 37.96 -10.34 -20.33
N ALA A 116 37.11 -9.35 -20.04
CA ALA A 116 37.50 -8.07 -19.45
C ALA A 116 37.50 -8.14 -17.91
N ALA A 117 36.55 -8.87 -17.30
CA ALA A 117 36.50 -9.11 -15.87
C ALA A 117 37.73 -9.89 -15.37
N GLU A 118 38.21 -10.85 -16.14
CA GLU A 118 39.42 -11.62 -15.82
C GLU A 118 40.69 -10.75 -15.88
N ARG A 119 40.72 -9.74 -16.78
CA ARG A 119 41.82 -8.75 -16.87
C ARG A 119 41.71 -7.63 -15.83
N PHE A 120 40.50 -7.21 -15.45
CA PHE A 120 40.26 -6.22 -14.39
C PHE A 120 40.51 -6.78 -13.00
N ALA A 121 40.25 -8.08 -12.77
CA ALA A 121 40.51 -8.75 -11.51
C ALA A 121 42.01 -8.85 -11.17
N ILE A 122 42.88 -8.90 -12.19
CA ILE A 122 44.35 -8.94 -12.00
C ILE A 122 44.93 -7.53 -11.81
N SER A 123 44.29 -6.50 -12.36
CA SER A 123 44.73 -5.09 -12.28
C SER A 123 44.44 -4.42 -10.93
N ASN A 124 43.47 -4.93 -10.16
CA ASN A 124 42.91 -4.24 -9.00
C ASN A 124 43.22 -4.94 -7.67
N ALA A 125 44.50 -5.27 -7.42
CA ALA A 125 44.98 -5.90 -6.18
C ALA A 125 44.65 -5.09 -4.90
N ASN A 126 44.25 -3.82 -5.03
CA ASN A 126 43.82 -2.94 -3.93
C ASN A 126 42.30 -2.78 -3.77
N ALA A 127 41.47 -3.44 -4.59
CA ALA A 127 40.01 -3.29 -4.60
C ALA A 127 39.28 -3.91 -3.40
N ASN A 128 40.01 -4.67 -2.58
CA ASN A 128 39.51 -5.40 -1.42
C ASN A 128 40.23 -4.97 -0.13
N ASN A 129 40.62 -3.70 -0.03
CA ASN A 129 41.23 -3.18 1.20
C ASN A 129 40.16 -3.12 2.31
N GLU A 130 40.45 -3.61 3.51
CA GLU A 130 39.48 -3.68 4.62
C GLU A 130 38.84 -2.32 4.94
N ARG A 131 39.61 -1.23 4.81
CA ARG A 131 39.10 0.13 4.98
C ARG A 131 38.07 0.52 3.92
N ASP A 132 38.30 0.11 2.67
CA ASP A 132 37.40 0.41 1.54
C ASP A 132 36.11 -0.42 1.66
N ILE A 133 36.21 -1.69 2.07
CA ILE A 133 35.05 -2.53 2.38
C ILE A 133 34.24 -1.94 3.53
N GLN A 134 34.89 -1.45 4.60
CA GLN A 134 34.21 -0.80 5.71
C GLN A 134 33.55 0.53 5.31
N SER A 135 34.16 1.33 4.43
CA SER A 135 33.54 2.54 3.90
C SER A 135 32.32 2.20 3.04
N LYS A 136 32.41 1.20 2.15
CA LYS A 136 31.28 0.71 1.35
C LYS A 136 30.13 0.20 2.22
N ILE A 137 30.43 -0.51 3.31
CA ILE A 137 29.40 -0.94 4.28
C ILE A 137 28.79 0.24 5.02
N ARG A 138 29.59 1.27 5.37
CA ARG A 138 29.07 2.47 6.05
C ARG A 138 28.25 3.37 5.12
N GLU A 139 28.63 3.45 3.86
CA GLU A 139 28.02 4.29 2.83
C GLU A 139 26.91 3.55 2.07
N ASP A 140 26.65 2.27 2.37
CA ASP A 140 25.54 1.51 1.80
C ASP A 140 24.18 2.12 2.24
N PRO A 141 23.41 2.70 1.31
CA PRO A 141 22.13 3.34 1.63
C PRO A 141 21.10 2.33 2.14
N LEU A 142 21.14 1.08 1.69
CA LEU A 142 20.21 0.04 2.15
C LEU A 142 20.51 -0.35 3.60
N LEU A 143 21.79 -0.47 3.94
CA LEU A 143 22.21 -0.73 5.31
C LEU A 143 21.85 0.44 6.24
N MET A 144 21.97 1.67 5.76
CA MET A 144 21.57 2.88 6.49
C MET A 144 20.06 2.90 6.79
N ILE A 145 19.22 2.58 5.79
CA ILE A 145 17.77 2.50 5.97
C ILE A 145 17.41 1.42 6.99
N LYS A 146 18.01 0.23 6.87
CA LYS A 146 17.76 -0.88 7.80
C LYS A 146 18.18 -0.54 9.23
N LYS A 147 19.32 0.13 9.41
CA LYS A 147 19.78 0.58 10.73
C LYS A 147 18.83 1.62 11.33
N ARG A 148 18.33 2.56 10.52
CA ARG A 148 17.35 3.56 10.94
C ARG A 148 16.01 2.93 11.34
N GLU A 149 15.56 1.92 10.59
CA GLU A 149 14.35 1.14 10.93
C GLU A 149 14.53 0.38 12.25
N GLN A 150 15.66 -0.29 12.45
CA GLN A 150 15.93 -0.99 13.72
C GLN A 150 16.02 -0.01 14.90
N GLN A 151 16.64 1.16 14.72
CA GLN A 151 16.72 2.19 15.74
C GLN A 151 15.35 2.76 16.10
N SER A 152 14.47 3.00 15.11
CA SER A 152 13.11 3.48 15.37
C SER A 152 12.28 2.44 16.12
N LEU A 153 12.39 1.14 15.74
CA LEU A 153 11.74 0.05 16.46
C LEU A 153 12.24 -0.06 17.90
N ARG A 154 13.55 0.01 18.13
CA ARG A 154 14.13 0.01 19.49
C ARG A 154 13.67 1.22 20.29
N ALA A 155 13.68 2.42 19.73
CA ALA A 155 13.21 3.63 20.41
C ALA A 155 11.72 3.56 20.82
N ILE A 156 10.90 2.85 20.05
CA ILE A 156 9.50 2.58 20.40
C ILE A 156 9.39 1.56 21.55
N VAL A 157 10.24 0.53 21.56
CA VAL A 157 10.24 -0.53 22.58
C VAL A 157 10.82 -0.02 23.91
N ASP A 158 11.92 0.73 23.84
CA ASP A 158 12.62 1.31 24.98
C ASP A 158 11.81 2.41 25.67
N ASN A 159 10.82 2.99 24.98
CA ASN A 159 9.89 3.95 25.56
C ASN A 159 8.62 3.24 26.10
N PRO A 160 8.51 3.01 27.42
CA PRO A 160 7.40 2.25 28.00
C PRO A 160 6.05 2.97 27.89
N LEU A 161 6.02 4.29 27.69
CA LEU A 161 4.79 5.06 27.50
C LEU A 161 4.25 4.89 26.09
N LYS A 162 5.10 5.01 25.06
CA LYS A 162 4.74 4.76 23.65
C LYS A 162 4.31 3.30 23.44
N LEU A 163 4.97 2.35 24.09
CA LEU A 163 4.57 0.94 24.03
C LEU A 163 3.18 0.70 24.64
N LYS A 164 2.86 1.36 25.76
CA LYS A 164 1.52 1.30 26.38
C LYS A 164 0.45 1.93 25.48
N GLU A 165 0.76 3.05 24.83
CA GLU A 165 -0.14 3.72 23.89
C GLU A 165 -0.45 2.83 22.67
N LEU A 166 0.57 2.30 22.01
CA LEU A 166 0.42 1.36 20.90
C LEU A 166 -0.37 0.10 21.29
N ARG A 167 -0.14 -0.42 22.51
CA ARG A 167 -0.91 -1.56 23.04
C ARG A 167 -2.38 -1.20 23.28
N LYS A 168 -2.68 0.00 23.78
CA LYS A 168 -4.07 0.49 23.96
C LYS A 168 -4.75 0.64 22.60
N GLU A 169 -4.11 1.30 21.64
CA GLU A 169 -4.66 1.52 20.31
C GLU A 169 -4.95 0.20 19.57
N LYS A 170 -4.03 -0.78 19.66
CA LYS A 170 -4.25 -2.13 19.11
C LYS A 170 -5.42 -2.85 19.79
N LYS A 171 -5.58 -2.70 21.10
CA LYS A 171 -6.72 -3.28 21.86
C LYS A 171 -8.04 -2.63 21.44
N ASP A 172 -8.06 -1.32 21.22
CA ASP A 172 -9.27 -0.60 20.81
C ASP A 172 -9.66 -0.88 19.36
N LYS A 173 -8.69 -0.98 18.44
CA LYS A 173 -8.92 -1.48 17.07
C LYS A 173 -9.48 -2.91 17.06
N LYS A 174 -8.95 -3.81 17.90
CA LYS A 174 -9.45 -5.18 18.05
C LYS A 174 -10.88 -5.22 18.63
N LYS A 175 -11.20 -4.36 19.61
CA LYS A 175 -12.56 -4.23 20.16
C LYS A 175 -13.54 -3.70 19.13
N LYS A 176 -13.16 -2.68 18.35
CA LYS A 176 -14.00 -2.14 17.25
C LYS A 176 -14.29 -3.21 16.19
N LYS A 177 -13.28 -3.98 15.77
CA LYS A 177 -13.45 -5.09 14.81
C LYS A 177 -14.42 -6.16 15.32
N LYS A 178 -14.29 -6.59 16.58
CA LYS A 178 -15.20 -7.56 17.21
C LYS A 178 -16.64 -7.04 17.32
N LYS A 179 -16.84 -5.75 17.63
CA LYS A 179 -18.18 -5.14 17.70
C LYS A 179 -18.87 -5.17 16.33
N HIS A 180 -18.14 -4.78 15.27
CA HIS A 180 -18.65 -4.75 13.90
C HIS A 180 -19.01 -6.16 13.38
N GLU A 181 -18.24 -7.18 13.78
CA GLU A 181 -18.51 -8.59 13.45
C GLU A 181 -19.78 -9.11 14.14
N HIS A 182 -19.98 -8.75 15.42
CA HIS A 182 -21.17 -9.16 16.18
C HIS A 182 -22.46 -8.51 15.67
N GLU A 183 -22.37 -7.25 15.22
CA GLU A 183 -23.50 -6.48 14.66
C GLU A 183 -23.94 -7.02 13.29
N HIS A 184 -22.99 -7.43 12.43
CA HIS A 184 -23.33 -8.14 11.19
C HIS A 184 -23.94 -9.53 11.43
N SER A 185 -23.54 -10.21 12.50
CA SER A 185 -24.11 -11.53 12.85
C SER A 185 -25.55 -11.42 13.36
N SER A 186 -25.88 -10.39 14.16
CA SER A 186 -27.24 -10.20 14.69
C SER A 186 -28.26 -9.87 13.60
N HIS A 187 -27.89 -9.08 12.59
CA HIS A 187 -28.77 -8.76 11.47
C HIS A 187 -29.06 -9.93 10.53
N ARG A 188 -28.20 -10.96 10.50
CA ARG A 188 -28.48 -12.20 9.75
C ARG A 188 -29.40 -13.15 10.50
N SER A 189 -29.33 -13.18 11.83
CA SER A 189 -30.18 -14.07 12.64
C SER A 189 -31.64 -13.62 12.67
N SER A 190 -31.94 -12.32 12.57
CA SER A 190 -33.32 -11.82 12.63
C SER A 190 -34.10 -12.00 11.32
N ARG A 191 -33.43 -12.33 10.20
CA ARG A 191 -34.10 -12.53 8.90
C ARG A 191 -34.60 -13.95 8.65
N HIS A 192 -34.24 -14.91 9.52
CA HIS A 192 -34.57 -16.33 9.33
C HIS A 192 -35.70 -16.84 10.24
N HIS A 193 -36.37 -15.97 11.00
CA HIS A 193 -37.41 -16.39 11.97
C HIS A 193 -38.84 -15.95 11.63
N ASP A 194 -39.12 -15.49 10.41
CA ASP A 194 -40.48 -15.08 9.98
C ASP A 194 -41.08 -15.89 8.82
N GLU A 195 -40.39 -16.93 8.30
CA GLU A 195 -40.92 -17.72 7.17
C GLU A 195 -41.70 -18.99 7.56
N ASP A 196 -41.76 -19.39 8.83
CA ASP A 196 -42.33 -20.70 9.22
C ASP A 196 -43.75 -20.67 9.82
N ARG A 197 -44.49 -19.55 9.72
CA ARG A 197 -45.85 -19.45 10.33
C ARG A 197 -47.04 -19.27 9.37
N LYS A 198 -46.87 -19.40 8.04
CA LYS A 198 -48.01 -19.22 7.10
C LYS A 198 -48.29 -20.41 6.18
N ARG A 199 -48.37 -21.62 6.76
CA ARG A 199 -49.01 -22.78 6.11
C ARG A 199 -50.16 -23.34 6.95
N ARG A 200 -51.22 -22.54 7.15
CA ARG A 200 -52.57 -23.03 7.50
C ARG A 200 -53.58 -21.88 7.40
N SER A 201 -54.19 -21.71 6.24
CA SER A 201 -55.66 -21.64 6.12
C SER A 201 -56.04 -21.61 4.65
N ARG A 202 -57.09 -22.36 4.35
CA ARG A 202 -57.78 -22.43 3.07
C ARG A 202 -58.65 -21.19 2.84
N ASP A 203 -58.93 -21.01 1.57
CA ASP A 203 -60.19 -20.58 0.97
C ASP A 203 -60.54 -19.09 0.83
N TYR A 204 -61.23 -18.87 -0.29
CA TYR A 204 -61.89 -17.69 -0.84
C TYR A 204 -61.17 -16.81 -1.87
N ASP A 205 -61.78 -16.88 -3.06
CA ASP A 205 -61.86 -15.95 -4.19
C ASP A 205 -61.44 -14.51 -3.93
N ASP A 206 -60.71 -13.90 -4.88
CA ASP A 206 -61.28 -12.82 -5.69
C ASP A 206 -60.39 -12.50 -6.91
N ASP A 207 -61.08 -12.08 -7.95
CA ASP A 207 -60.67 -11.86 -9.32
C ASP A 207 -59.92 -10.52 -9.52
N ARG A 208 -59.39 -10.32 -10.73
CA ARG A 208 -58.88 -9.05 -11.33
C ARG A 208 -57.51 -8.51 -10.92
N GLY A 209 -56.59 -8.54 -11.89
CA GLY A 209 -55.57 -7.48 -11.98
C GLY A 209 -54.27 -7.79 -12.74
N SER A 210 -54.33 -8.33 -13.95
CA SER A 210 -53.17 -8.36 -14.85
C SER A 210 -52.70 -6.94 -15.19
N ARG A 211 -51.45 -6.58 -14.84
CA ARG A 211 -50.54 -5.77 -15.70
C ARG A 211 -49.12 -5.65 -15.13
N HIS A 212 -48.17 -6.18 -15.92
CA HIS A 212 -46.78 -5.75 -16.09
C HIS A 212 -45.85 -5.57 -14.87
N HIS A 213 -44.80 -6.41 -14.78
CA HIS A 213 -43.47 -6.07 -15.33
C HIS A 213 -42.61 -7.34 -15.48
N ARG A 214 -42.04 -7.50 -16.68
CA ARG A 214 -41.06 -8.52 -17.05
C ARG A 214 -39.64 -7.94 -16.95
N ARG A 215 -38.69 -8.86 -16.75
CA ARG A 215 -37.23 -8.78 -17.00
C ARG A 215 -36.42 -8.13 -15.89
N HIS A 216 -35.78 -8.95 -15.06
CA HIS A 216 -34.31 -9.00 -14.87
C HIS A 216 -33.96 -10.06 -13.80
N ASP A 217 -33.80 -11.36 -14.11
CA ASP A 217 -33.39 -12.33 -13.07
C ASP A 217 -32.78 -13.65 -13.61
N GLU A 218 -32.09 -13.64 -14.75
CA GLU A 218 -31.40 -14.85 -15.23
C GLU A 218 -29.89 -14.89 -14.89
N ASP A 219 -29.28 -13.77 -14.48
CA ASP A 219 -27.83 -13.72 -14.19
C ASP A 219 -27.46 -14.09 -12.74
N GLU A 220 -28.41 -14.16 -11.81
CA GLU A 220 -28.11 -14.40 -10.39
C GLU A 220 -28.00 -15.89 -10.01
N GLU A 221 -28.57 -16.80 -10.82
CA GLU A 221 -28.52 -18.24 -10.55
C GLU A 221 -27.15 -18.87 -10.84
N GLU A 222 -26.43 -18.41 -11.87
CA GLU A 222 -25.15 -19.01 -12.25
C GLU A 222 -24.06 -18.71 -11.21
N ASN A 223 -24.06 -17.49 -10.67
CA ASN A 223 -23.08 -17.04 -9.69
C ASN A 223 -23.26 -17.73 -8.32
N ARG A 224 -24.51 -18.09 -7.97
CA ARG A 224 -24.82 -18.85 -6.74
C ARG A 224 -24.35 -20.30 -6.81
N LYS A 225 -24.34 -20.93 -7.99
CA LYS A 225 -23.82 -22.30 -8.17
C LYS A 225 -22.30 -22.36 -8.08
N ARG A 226 -21.57 -21.36 -8.63
CA ARG A 226 -20.10 -21.30 -8.56
C ARG A 226 -19.61 -21.17 -7.11
N ARG A 227 -20.19 -20.24 -6.33
CA ARG A 227 -19.82 -20.02 -4.91
C ARG A 227 -20.08 -21.20 -3.97
N ARG A 228 -21.03 -22.10 -4.31
CA ARG A 228 -21.28 -23.30 -3.51
C ARG A 228 -20.24 -24.41 -3.76
N ARG A 229 -19.62 -24.43 -4.95
CA ARG A 229 -18.62 -25.44 -5.30
C ARG A 229 -17.30 -25.19 -4.57
N ASP A 230 -16.80 -23.95 -4.64
CA ASP A 230 -15.53 -23.54 -4.01
C ASP A 230 -15.55 -23.73 -2.48
N ARG A 231 -16.71 -23.47 -1.85
CA ARG A 231 -16.86 -23.60 -0.39
C ARG A 231 -16.98 -25.05 0.09
N SER A 232 -17.28 -26.00 -0.80
CA SER A 232 -17.31 -27.41 -0.44
C SER A 232 -15.90 -28.01 -0.43
N GLU A 233 -15.02 -27.55 -1.32
CA GLU A 233 -13.65 -28.06 -1.46
C GLU A 233 -12.75 -27.67 -0.28
N GLU A 234 -12.84 -26.43 0.21
CA GLU A 234 -12.09 -25.99 1.40
C GLU A 234 -12.46 -26.79 2.67
N ARG A 235 -13.70 -27.27 2.77
CA ARG A 235 -14.16 -28.01 3.97
C ARG A 235 -13.65 -29.45 4.00
N TYR A 236 -13.31 -30.04 2.86
CA TYR A 236 -12.73 -31.38 2.79
C TYR A 236 -11.22 -31.37 3.09
N GLU A 237 -10.51 -30.31 2.72
CA GLU A 237 -9.07 -30.14 3.03
C GLU A 237 -8.80 -29.97 4.53
N ASP A 238 -9.59 -29.15 5.25
CA ASP A 238 -9.36 -28.90 6.68
C ASP A 238 -9.59 -30.15 7.54
N ARG A 239 -10.51 -31.05 7.13
CA ARG A 239 -10.73 -32.32 7.82
C ARG A 239 -9.58 -33.31 7.65
N ARG A 240 -8.91 -33.32 6.48
CA ARG A 240 -7.75 -34.20 6.26
C ARG A 240 -6.53 -33.76 7.06
N ARG A 241 -6.26 -32.45 7.14
CA ARG A 241 -5.11 -31.92 7.92
C ARG A 241 -5.21 -32.19 9.41
N ARG A 242 -6.42 -32.20 9.99
CA ARG A 242 -6.61 -32.51 11.41
C ARG A 242 -6.36 -33.98 11.73
N ARG A 243 -6.70 -34.90 10.83
CA ARG A 243 -6.52 -36.35 11.06
C ARG A 243 -5.05 -36.78 11.03
N ASP A 244 -4.21 -36.11 10.24
CA ASP A 244 -2.76 -36.40 10.15
C ASP A 244 -1.97 -35.86 11.37
N SER A 245 -2.48 -34.81 12.03
CA SER A 245 -1.84 -34.26 13.24
C SER A 245 -2.06 -35.09 14.50
N ASP A 246 -3.18 -35.82 14.61
CA ASP A 246 -3.44 -36.67 15.79
C ASP A 246 -2.66 -37.99 15.75
N ASP A 247 -2.36 -38.53 14.55
CA ASP A 247 -1.63 -39.80 14.42
C ASP A 247 -0.15 -39.67 14.84
N ARG A 248 0.46 -38.50 14.65
CA ARG A 248 1.85 -38.23 15.06
C ARG A 248 2.06 -38.09 16.56
N ARG A 249 1.00 -37.91 17.36
CA ARG A 249 1.10 -37.76 18.82
C ARG A 249 1.12 -39.08 19.59
N HIS A 250 0.78 -40.21 18.94
CA HIS A 250 0.72 -41.51 19.59
C HIS A 250 1.93 -42.43 19.35
N ARG A 251 2.93 -41.98 18.57
CA ARG A 251 4.11 -42.80 18.22
C ARG A 251 5.39 -42.45 18.98
N VAL A 252 5.27 -41.84 20.16
CA VAL A 252 6.40 -41.62 21.07
C VAL A 252 6.02 -42.07 22.48
N ARG A 253 6.18 -43.36 22.71
CA ARG A 253 6.51 -43.96 24.01
C ARG A 253 7.23 -45.28 23.76
#